data_AF-A0A8H2DLP7-F1
#
_entry.id   AF-A0A8H2DLP7-F1
#
_cell.length_a   1.000
_cell.length_b   1.000
_cell.length_c   1.000
_cell.angle_alpha   90.00
_cell.angle_beta   90.00
_cell.angle_gamma   90.00
#
_symmetry.space_group_name_H-M   'P 1'
#
loop_
_entity.id
_entity.type
_entity.pdbx_description
1 polymer ?
#
loop_
_entity_poly.entity_id
_entity_poly.type
_entity_poly.pdbx_seq_one_letter_code
_entity_poly.pdbx_strand_id
1 'polypeptide(L)'
;MAKRFNGLLILFEHRFYGQSAPTTKTSQSLAQASRRQLTEFFKFHTIEQALEDVVYFAKNFTYDLEEYPKQVLTPDKTPWIWIGVSYSGARGAWMAKRNPGLFKATLASSAPVQLKVNFWEYFTAIEDALAIQNKNCSADLTAAARWLSGAWENRDSSLVDQLIDAVYEKNWEESLEQYDPDSQEVWDVRRDYLQDAAWTPFADFQYYGVNGGTLGVFCDIMETSYSDRGDPEGVFATESLARAVTAYTKAVAAISPYSYTSSRQRAQSKEKRQFEIGTESLDDKLDDYSWLWQVCTEFGAFQVANTSRPENLLPSFINVQSSIDSCISTFGESEQVSKAGPNVDPINQKYQGWYVQLSNTMWTNGEFDPWKALSVDSEEEDAPANDTATTDIPQCGKTFPQGTQLRYVIKDGYHGSEFSEDVVTNTPGDLDGLDPTNTIRSLTATRTRTRTKVTATGTPVVDAINAQNLWFDAMSSWLPCTTLQFNLDGSSPETTTSMPFTSRTPFPTGSSDEATETSGSSDSSGDKKNAASSIVIPFLMLPFFVSIFAFLAGTRVLV
;
A
#
# COMPACT_ATOMS: atom_id res chain seq x y z
N MET A 1 -18.49 -5.05 16.02
CA MET A 1 -19.21 -6.09 15.23
C MET A 1 -19.30 -7.41 15.98
N ALA A 2 -18.18 -8.09 16.27
CA ALA A 2 -18.17 -9.43 16.89
C ALA A 2 -19.06 -9.54 18.15
N LYS A 3 -18.89 -8.61 19.11
CA LYS A 3 -19.75 -8.54 20.32
C LYS A 3 -21.25 -8.40 20.02
N ARG A 4 -21.62 -7.62 18.99
CA ARG A 4 -23.03 -7.35 18.63
C ARG A 4 -23.72 -8.57 18.00
N PHE A 5 -22.98 -9.36 17.23
CA PHE A 5 -23.52 -10.53 16.52
C PHE A 5 -23.08 -11.87 17.13
N ASN A 6 -22.52 -11.85 18.35
CA ASN A 6 -21.98 -13.03 19.02
C ASN A 6 -21.02 -13.84 18.13
N GLY A 7 -20.16 -13.15 17.40
CA GLY A 7 -19.24 -13.74 16.43
C GLY A 7 -17.86 -13.99 17.03
N LEU A 8 -17.15 -14.97 16.46
CA LEU A 8 -15.72 -15.17 16.67
C LEU A 8 -14.94 -14.20 15.78
N LEU A 9 -14.03 -13.41 16.37
CA LEU A 9 -13.12 -12.54 15.62
C LEU A 9 -11.83 -13.29 15.33
N ILE A 10 -11.45 -13.36 14.06
CA ILE A 10 -10.19 -13.94 13.59
C ILE A 10 -9.40 -12.84 12.89
N LEU A 11 -8.20 -12.56 13.39
CA LEU A 11 -7.20 -11.77 12.68
C LEU A 11 -6.30 -12.74 11.91
N PHE A 12 -6.41 -12.73 10.59
CA PHE A 12 -5.67 -13.64 9.72
C PHE A 12 -4.44 -12.95 9.16
N GLU A 13 -3.25 -13.32 9.65
CA GLU A 13 -1.98 -12.78 9.16
C GLU A 13 -1.70 -13.29 7.75
N HIS A 14 -1.25 -12.38 6.87
CA HIS A 14 -1.00 -12.69 5.47
C HIS A 14 0.32 -13.46 5.32
N ARG A 15 0.40 -14.41 4.38
CA ARG A 15 1.66 -15.09 4.04
C ARG A 15 2.78 -14.07 3.76
N PHE A 16 3.99 -14.34 4.23
CA PHE A 16 5.16 -13.46 4.13
C PHE A 16 5.08 -12.15 4.93
N TYR A 17 4.05 -11.94 5.74
CA TYR A 17 3.99 -10.81 6.68
C TYR A 17 4.05 -11.30 8.13
N GLY A 18 4.61 -10.46 9.01
CA GLY A 18 4.74 -10.75 10.43
C GLY A 18 5.47 -12.07 10.68
N GLN A 19 4.80 -13.01 11.35
CA GLN A 19 5.35 -14.33 11.65
C GLN A 19 4.96 -15.41 10.63
N SER A 20 4.11 -15.08 9.66
CA SER A 20 3.54 -16.02 8.69
C SER A 20 4.42 -16.18 7.45
N ALA A 21 5.73 -16.32 7.66
CA ALA A 21 6.72 -16.50 6.60
C ALA A 21 7.64 -17.70 6.87
N PRO A 22 8.16 -18.37 5.83
CA PRO A 22 9.14 -19.44 6.05
C PRO A 22 10.41 -18.88 6.73
N THR A 23 10.79 -19.45 7.88
CA THR A 23 12.04 -19.08 8.57
C THR A 23 13.24 -19.71 7.87
N THR A 24 14.01 -18.88 7.17
CA THR A 24 15.17 -19.29 6.37
C THR A 24 16.31 -18.30 6.58
N LYS A 25 17.53 -18.67 6.15
CA LYS A 25 18.66 -17.72 6.17
C LYS A 25 18.38 -16.43 5.38
N THR A 26 17.55 -16.50 4.33
CA THR A 26 17.15 -15.34 3.54
C THR A 26 16.24 -14.41 4.36
N SER A 27 15.19 -14.96 4.98
CA SER A 27 14.22 -14.17 5.75
C SER A 27 14.71 -13.71 7.12
N GLN A 28 15.86 -14.19 7.58
CA GLN A 28 16.55 -13.70 8.78
C GLN A 28 17.53 -12.55 8.47
N SER A 29 17.87 -12.33 7.19
CA SER A 29 18.86 -11.34 6.78
C SER A 29 18.63 -10.92 5.32
N LEU A 30 17.56 -10.16 5.07
CA LEU A 30 17.11 -9.79 3.73
C LEU A 30 18.13 -8.92 3.01
N ALA A 31 18.75 -7.99 3.72
CA ALA A 31 19.75 -7.08 3.16
C ALA A 31 21.06 -7.79 2.74
N GLN A 32 21.35 -8.98 3.27
CA GLN A 32 22.53 -9.77 2.90
C GLN A 32 22.21 -10.85 1.87
N ALA A 33 20.93 -11.09 1.59
CA ALA A 33 20.52 -12.07 0.60
C ALA A 33 20.88 -11.57 -0.81
N SER A 34 21.40 -12.47 -1.64
CA SER A 34 21.52 -12.19 -3.07
C SER A 34 20.13 -12.02 -3.70
N ARG A 35 20.07 -11.26 -4.79
CA ARG A 35 18.86 -11.08 -5.63
C ARG A 35 18.16 -12.40 -5.94
N ARG A 36 18.91 -13.42 -6.33
CA ARG A 36 18.39 -14.77 -6.59
C ARG A 36 17.78 -15.40 -5.34
N GLN A 37 18.39 -15.25 -4.16
CA GLN A 37 17.83 -15.79 -2.92
C GLN A 37 16.52 -15.09 -2.55
N LEU A 38 16.43 -13.77 -2.73
CA LEU A 38 15.19 -13.01 -2.51
C LEU A 38 14.08 -13.47 -3.47
N THR A 39 14.37 -13.54 -4.76
CA THR A 39 13.41 -14.04 -5.77
C THR A 39 12.93 -15.46 -5.46
N GLU A 40 13.84 -16.38 -5.13
CA GLU A 40 13.46 -17.76 -4.79
C GLU A 40 12.64 -17.86 -3.50
N PHE A 41 12.86 -16.95 -2.55
CA PHE A 41 12.11 -16.88 -1.31
C PHE A 41 10.69 -16.36 -1.54
N PHE A 42 10.54 -15.26 -2.28
CA PHE A 42 9.25 -14.60 -2.50
C PHE A 42 8.41 -15.18 -3.65
N LYS A 43 8.91 -16.11 -4.46
CA LYS A 43 8.16 -16.65 -5.62
C LYS A 43 6.75 -17.19 -5.30
N PHE A 44 6.50 -17.62 -4.06
CA PHE A 44 5.18 -18.09 -3.59
C PHE A 44 4.33 -17.00 -2.93
N HIS A 45 4.83 -15.77 -2.87
CA HIS A 45 4.12 -14.60 -2.41
C HIS A 45 3.33 -13.98 -3.57
N THR A 46 2.20 -14.62 -3.90
CA THR A 46 1.30 -14.17 -4.95
C THR A 46 -0.11 -13.92 -4.39
N ILE A 47 -0.87 -13.06 -5.05
CA ILE A 47 -2.27 -12.77 -4.76
C ILE A 47 -3.06 -14.08 -4.74
N GLU A 48 -2.95 -14.91 -5.78
CA GLU A 48 -3.70 -16.17 -5.89
C GLU A 48 -3.48 -17.12 -4.72
N GLN A 49 -2.22 -17.24 -4.30
CA GLN A 49 -1.83 -18.11 -3.22
C GLN A 49 -2.26 -17.55 -1.86
N ALA A 50 -2.20 -16.23 -1.68
CA ALA A 50 -2.68 -15.56 -0.47
C ALA A 50 -4.20 -15.59 -0.32
N LEU A 51 -4.96 -15.60 -1.43
CA LEU A 51 -6.41 -15.81 -1.40
C LEU A 51 -6.73 -17.28 -1.07
N GLU A 52 -5.98 -18.24 -1.61
CA GLU A 52 -6.22 -19.67 -1.33
C GLU A 52 -5.95 -20.02 0.15
N ASP A 53 -4.97 -19.38 0.81
CA ASP A 53 -4.72 -19.61 2.25
C ASP A 53 -5.97 -19.39 3.09
N VAL A 54 -6.67 -18.29 2.85
CA VAL A 54 -7.88 -17.93 3.60
C VAL A 54 -9.01 -18.89 3.27
N VAL A 55 -9.17 -19.26 2.00
CA VAL A 55 -10.20 -20.22 1.56
C VAL A 55 -9.97 -21.59 2.19
N TYR A 56 -8.72 -22.06 2.20
CA TYR A 56 -8.32 -23.31 2.83
C TYR A 56 -8.55 -23.25 4.34
N PHE A 57 -8.10 -22.17 5.00
CA PHE A 57 -8.31 -21.96 6.42
C PHE A 57 -9.80 -22.01 6.77
N ALA A 58 -10.65 -21.22 6.09
CA ALA A 58 -12.08 -21.18 6.38
C ALA A 58 -12.75 -22.56 6.26
N LYS A 59 -12.41 -23.34 5.23
CA LYS A 59 -12.98 -24.68 5.01
C LYS A 59 -12.52 -25.73 6.02
N ASN A 60 -11.40 -25.52 6.69
CA ASN A 60 -10.80 -26.50 7.61
C ASN A 60 -10.75 -25.99 9.07
N PHE A 61 -11.22 -24.77 9.32
CA PHE A 61 -11.10 -24.14 10.63
C PHE A 61 -11.92 -24.91 11.67
N THR A 62 -11.24 -25.29 12.75
CA THR A 62 -11.84 -25.87 13.93
C THR A 62 -11.27 -25.16 15.15
N TYR A 63 -12.13 -24.87 16.11
CA TYR A 63 -11.73 -24.24 17.36
C TYR A 63 -12.65 -24.74 18.47
N ASP A 64 -12.06 -25.14 19.59
CA ASP A 64 -12.81 -25.59 20.76
C ASP A 64 -13.03 -24.39 21.67
N LEU A 65 -14.27 -23.92 21.76
CA LEU A 65 -14.66 -22.87 22.68
C LEU A 65 -15.13 -23.57 23.96
N GLU A 66 -14.26 -23.64 24.98
CA GLU A 66 -14.52 -24.41 26.21
C GLU A 66 -15.88 -24.09 26.87
N GLU A 67 -16.38 -22.87 26.69
CA GLU A 67 -17.66 -22.38 27.22
C GLU A 67 -18.89 -22.81 26.40
N TYR A 68 -18.70 -23.41 25.22
CA TYR A 68 -19.76 -23.74 24.26
C TYR A 68 -19.71 -25.22 23.84
N PRO A 69 -20.86 -25.84 23.50
CA PRO A 69 -20.84 -27.15 22.84
C PRO A 69 -20.03 -27.08 21.54
N LYS A 70 -19.36 -28.17 21.16
CA LYS A 70 -18.59 -28.26 19.91
C LYS A 70 -19.40 -27.71 18.73
N GLN A 71 -18.89 -26.65 18.12
CA GLN A 71 -19.50 -25.98 16.98
C GLN A 71 -18.86 -26.44 15.67
N VAL A 72 -19.64 -26.45 14.59
CA VAL A 72 -19.10 -26.61 13.22
C VAL A 72 -18.89 -25.23 12.63
N LEU A 73 -17.63 -24.78 12.60
CA LEU A 73 -17.26 -23.41 12.23
C LEU A 73 -16.98 -23.24 10.73
N THR A 74 -17.23 -24.25 9.90
CA THR A 74 -17.02 -24.16 8.45
C THR A 74 -18.11 -23.31 7.75
N PRO A 75 -17.79 -22.65 6.61
CA PRO A 75 -18.70 -21.73 5.91
C PRO A 75 -20.08 -22.28 5.49
N ASP A 76 -20.23 -23.61 5.40
CA ASP A 76 -21.50 -24.26 5.06
C ASP A 76 -22.47 -24.33 6.25
N LYS A 77 -21.98 -24.17 7.48
CA LYS A 77 -22.78 -24.19 8.72
C LYS A 77 -22.77 -22.86 9.47
N THR A 78 -21.65 -22.15 9.44
CA THR A 78 -21.44 -20.90 10.15
C THR A 78 -21.23 -19.77 9.14
N PRO A 79 -21.89 -18.60 9.28
CA PRO A 79 -21.65 -17.46 8.39
C PRO A 79 -20.26 -16.86 8.61
N TRP A 80 -19.44 -16.87 7.56
CA TRP A 80 -18.16 -16.14 7.54
C TRP A 80 -18.37 -14.74 6.97
N ILE A 81 -17.81 -13.74 7.63
CA ILE A 81 -17.79 -12.35 7.18
C ILE A 81 -16.32 -11.95 6.96
N TRP A 82 -16.00 -11.40 5.80
CA TRP A 82 -14.71 -10.78 5.58
C TRP A 82 -14.81 -9.28 5.83
N ILE A 83 -13.85 -8.73 6.56
CA ILE A 83 -13.72 -7.29 6.78
C ILE A 83 -12.27 -6.95 6.44
N GLY A 84 -12.08 -6.04 5.49
CA GLY A 84 -10.75 -5.63 5.08
C GLY A 84 -10.72 -4.19 4.60
N VAL A 85 -9.60 -3.53 4.88
CA VAL A 85 -9.22 -2.20 4.40
C VAL A 85 -8.04 -2.31 3.43
N SER A 86 -7.96 -1.45 2.44
CA SER A 86 -6.85 -1.41 1.50
C SER A 86 -6.73 -2.72 0.68
N TYR A 87 -5.51 -3.20 0.47
CA TYR A 87 -5.23 -4.51 -0.11
C TYR A 87 -6.04 -5.65 0.55
N SER A 88 -6.27 -5.63 1.87
CA SER A 88 -7.12 -6.66 2.51
C SER A 88 -8.60 -6.54 2.14
N GLY A 89 -9.09 -5.33 1.83
CA GLY A 89 -10.40 -5.10 1.24
C GLY A 89 -10.48 -5.64 -0.19
N ALA A 90 -9.46 -5.37 -1.01
CA ALA A 90 -9.36 -5.93 -2.37
C ALA A 90 -9.33 -7.47 -2.36
N ARG A 91 -8.56 -8.08 -1.45
CA ARG A 91 -8.58 -9.54 -1.22
C ARG A 91 -9.98 -10.05 -0.88
N GLY A 92 -10.72 -9.33 -0.04
CA GLY A 92 -12.11 -9.65 0.29
C GLY A 92 -13.01 -9.70 -0.93
N ALA A 93 -12.92 -8.68 -1.79
CA ALA A 93 -13.68 -8.62 -3.03
C ALA A 93 -13.28 -9.75 -4.01
N TRP A 94 -11.98 -10.00 -4.17
CA TRP A 94 -11.48 -11.07 -5.02
C TRP A 94 -11.89 -12.45 -4.54
N MET A 95 -11.87 -12.72 -3.22
CA MET A 95 -12.40 -13.96 -2.66
C MET A 95 -13.90 -14.10 -2.85
N ALA A 96 -14.67 -13.03 -2.66
CA ALA A 96 -16.11 -13.05 -2.91
C ALA A 96 -16.42 -13.37 -4.38
N LYS A 97 -15.63 -12.84 -5.32
CA LYS A 97 -15.72 -13.15 -6.75
C LYS A 97 -15.32 -14.60 -7.07
N ARG A 98 -14.18 -15.05 -6.55
CA ARG A 98 -13.59 -16.39 -6.80
C ARG A 98 -14.38 -17.52 -6.14
N ASN A 99 -14.95 -17.26 -4.97
CA ASN A 99 -15.61 -18.25 -4.13
C ASN A 99 -17.01 -17.77 -3.72
N PRO A 100 -17.96 -17.64 -4.66
CA PRO A 100 -19.31 -17.19 -4.35
C PRO A 100 -19.96 -18.03 -3.24
N GLY A 101 -20.43 -17.36 -2.19
CA GLY A 101 -21.09 -17.98 -1.05
C GLY A 101 -20.17 -18.48 0.08
N LEU A 102 -18.84 -18.43 -0.08
CA LEU A 102 -17.90 -18.73 1.01
C LEU A 102 -17.99 -17.67 2.10
N PHE A 103 -17.85 -16.40 1.74
CA PHE A 103 -18.17 -15.28 2.63
C PHE A 103 -19.62 -14.87 2.41
N LYS A 104 -20.38 -14.78 3.50
CA LYS A 104 -21.77 -14.30 3.48
C LYS A 104 -21.84 -12.80 3.31
N ALA A 105 -20.83 -12.09 3.78
CA ALA A 105 -20.68 -10.67 3.58
C ALA A 105 -19.21 -10.29 3.49
N THR A 106 -18.93 -9.25 2.71
CA THR A 106 -17.62 -8.62 2.62
C THR A 106 -17.75 -7.12 2.85
N LEU A 107 -16.96 -6.57 3.77
CA LEU A 107 -16.65 -5.14 3.80
C LEU A 107 -15.34 -4.93 3.06
N ALA A 108 -15.43 -4.32 1.88
CA ALA A 108 -14.30 -3.96 1.01
C ALA A 108 -14.04 -2.45 1.15
N SER A 109 -13.29 -2.10 2.19
CA SER A 109 -12.99 -0.72 2.52
C SER A 109 -11.75 -0.22 1.81
N SER A 110 -11.83 0.98 1.23
CA SER A 110 -10.73 1.65 0.53
C SER A 110 -9.98 0.67 -0.39
N ALA A 111 -10.73 -0.14 -1.13
CA ALA A 111 -10.23 -1.38 -1.74
C ALA A 111 -9.75 -1.13 -3.18
N PRO A 112 -8.42 -1.11 -3.45
CA PRO A 112 -7.88 -0.94 -4.80
C PRO A 112 -8.02 -2.24 -5.60
N VAL A 113 -9.18 -2.45 -6.24
CA VAL A 113 -9.48 -3.64 -7.03
C VAL A 113 -8.99 -3.55 -8.47
N GLN A 114 -8.73 -2.34 -8.97
CA GLN A 114 -8.09 -2.10 -10.24
C GLN A 114 -6.58 -1.98 -10.06
N LEU A 115 -5.83 -2.96 -10.54
CA LEU A 115 -4.37 -2.88 -10.55
C LEU A 115 -3.89 -2.03 -11.73
N LYS A 116 -2.93 -1.14 -11.49
CA LYS A 116 -2.42 -0.18 -12.48
C LYS A 116 -0.95 0.05 -12.24
N VAL A 117 -0.10 -0.09 -13.27
CA VAL A 117 1.36 0.07 -13.11
C VAL A 117 1.73 1.53 -12.82
N ASN A 118 1.26 2.45 -13.64
CA ASN A 118 1.47 3.90 -13.50
C ASN A 118 0.35 4.49 -12.64
N PHE A 119 0.65 4.85 -11.38
CA PHE A 119 -0.35 5.34 -10.43
C PHE A 119 0.00 6.73 -9.93
N TRP A 120 -0.02 7.69 -10.85
CA TRP A 120 0.20 9.10 -10.55
C TRP A 120 -1.02 9.77 -9.92
N GLU A 121 -2.20 9.18 -10.12
CA GLU A 121 -3.49 9.61 -9.58
C GLU A 121 -3.47 9.64 -8.03
N TYR A 122 -2.61 8.83 -7.40
CA TYR A 122 -2.36 8.91 -5.95
C TYR A 122 -2.03 10.33 -5.50
N PHE A 123 -1.17 11.04 -6.25
CA PHE A 123 -0.76 12.40 -5.92
C PHE A 123 -1.78 13.45 -6.40
N THR A 124 -2.56 13.18 -7.44
CA THR A 124 -3.67 14.07 -7.85
C THR A 124 -4.71 14.19 -6.73
N ALA A 125 -5.03 13.09 -6.04
CA ALA A 125 -5.93 13.14 -4.89
C ALA A 125 -5.38 14.01 -3.73
N ILE A 126 -4.05 14.01 -3.55
CA ILE A 126 -3.37 14.89 -2.57
C ILE A 126 -3.45 16.35 -3.03
N GLU A 127 -3.23 16.61 -4.31
CA GLU A 127 -3.37 17.95 -4.92
C GLU A 127 -4.77 18.51 -4.72
N ASP A 128 -5.81 17.71 -4.97
CA ASP A 128 -7.20 18.12 -4.77
C ASP A 128 -7.50 18.46 -3.31
N ALA A 129 -7.00 17.63 -2.37
CA ALA A 129 -7.15 17.90 -0.95
C ALA A 129 -6.41 19.19 -0.54
N LEU A 130 -5.18 19.39 -1.01
CA LEU A 130 -4.39 20.60 -0.77
C LEU A 130 -5.04 21.85 -1.40
N ALA A 131 -5.60 21.75 -2.60
CA ALA A 131 -6.28 22.88 -3.25
C ALA A 131 -7.48 23.40 -2.45
N ILE A 132 -8.14 22.52 -1.70
CA ILE A 132 -9.27 22.85 -0.82
C ILE A 132 -8.78 23.36 0.54
N GLN A 133 -7.76 22.71 1.13
CA GLN A 133 -7.42 22.88 2.54
C GLN A 133 -6.18 23.78 2.77
N ASN A 134 -5.19 23.75 1.88
CA ASN A 134 -3.95 24.52 1.99
C ASN A 134 -3.30 24.79 0.61
N LYS A 135 -3.83 25.79 -0.11
CA LYS A 135 -3.40 26.13 -1.47
C LYS A 135 -1.95 26.65 -1.55
N ASN A 136 -1.50 27.39 -0.54
CA ASN A 136 -0.15 27.96 -0.51
C ASN A 136 0.91 26.84 -0.44
N CYS A 137 0.71 25.88 0.47
CA CYS A 137 1.59 24.73 0.60
C CYS A 137 1.58 23.85 -0.66
N SER A 138 0.44 23.75 -1.35
CA SER A 138 0.35 23.11 -2.66
C SER A 138 1.32 23.75 -3.66
N ALA A 139 1.32 25.08 -3.76
CA ALA A 139 2.21 25.82 -4.67
C ALA A 139 3.69 25.59 -4.32
N ASP A 140 4.02 25.59 -3.02
CA ASP A 140 5.38 25.31 -2.55
C ASP A 140 5.85 23.89 -2.85
N LEU A 141 5.01 22.88 -2.64
CA LEU A 141 5.34 21.49 -2.97
C LEU A 141 5.53 21.30 -4.48
N THR A 142 4.66 21.88 -5.31
CA THR A 142 4.82 21.84 -6.77
C THR A 142 6.09 22.55 -7.24
N ALA A 143 6.43 23.69 -6.63
CA ALA A 143 7.67 24.41 -6.95
C ALA A 143 8.91 23.66 -6.49
N ALA A 144 8.86 23.01 -5.32
CA ALA A 144 9.93 22.15 -4.82
C ALA A 144 10.16 20.95 -5.75
N ALA A 145 9.10 20.25 -6.17
CA ALA A 145 9.19 19.15 -7.13
C ALA A 145 9.83 19.58 -8.46
N ARG A 146 9.48 20.77 -8.95
CA ARG A 146 10.10 21.36 -10.15
C ARG A 146 11.59 21.66 -9.94
N TRP A 147 11.95 22.25 -8.81
CA TRP A 147 13.35 22.51 -8.47
C TRP A 147 14.16 21.21 -8.36
N LEU A 148 13.65 20.20 -7.65
CA LEU A 148 14.29 18.89 -7.52
C LEU A 148 14.56 18.26 -8.89
N SER A 149 13.54 18.27 -9.77
CA SER A 149 13.66 17.77 -11.15
C SER A 149 14.76 18.51 -11.91
N GLY A 150 14.74 19.85 -11.88
CA GLY A 150 15.73 20.67 -12.57
C GLY A 150 17.15 20.52 -12.00
N ALA A 151 17.30 20.33 -10.69
CA ALA A 151 18.60 20.12 -10.06
C ALA A 151 19.22 18.78 -10.49
N TRP A 152 18.40 17.71 -10.58
CA TRP A 152 18.84 16.42 -11.09
C TRP A 152 19.18 16.47 -12.59
N GLU A 153 18.30 17.04 -13.41
CA GLU A 153 18.48 17.12 -14.87
C GLU A 153 19.72 17.93 -15.27
N ASN A 154 19.95 19.06 -14.60
CA ASN A 154 21.07 19.96 -14.91
C ASN A 154 22.36 19.62 -14.15
N ARG A 155 22.34 18.58 -13.30
CA ARG A 155 23.45 18.23 -12.40
C ARG A 155 23.89 19.43 -11.54
N ASP A 156 22.95 20.16 -10.96
CA ASP A 156 23.23 21.27 -10.05
C ASP A 156 23.31 20.77 -8.60
N SER A 157 24.52 20.57 -8.10
CA SER A 157 24.74 20.03 -6.75
C SER A 157 24.67 21.10 -5.65
N SER A 158 24.65 22.39 -6.00
CA SER A 158 24.95 23.48 -5.05
C SER A 158 24.02 23.54 -3.84
N LEU A 159 22.71 23.42 -4.06
CA LEU A 159 21.68 23.37 -3.02
C LEU A 159 21.28 21.94 -2.66
N VAL A 160 21.54 20.98 -3.55
CA VAL A 160 21.28 19.55 -3.33
C VAL A 160 22.16 19.02 -2.21
N ASP A 161 23.47 19.28 -2.25
CA ASP A 161 24.42 18.78 -1.26
C ASP A 161 24.14 19.41 0.12
N GLN A 162 23.72 20.69 0.17
CA GLN A 162 23.26 21.34 1.41
C GLN A 162 22.02 20.66 2.00
N LEU A 163 21.05 20.29 1.15
CA LEU A 163 19.86 19.57 1.59
C LEU A 163 20.25 18.20 2.16
N ILE A 164 21.10 17.44 1.45
CA ILE A 164 21.52 16.10 1.87
C ILE A 164 22.25 16.17 3.21
N ASP A 165 23.19 17.12 3.35
CA ASP A 165 23.96 17.32 4.58
C ASP A 165 23.06 17.60 5.78
N ALA A 166 22.10 18.51 5.61
CA ALA A 166 21.18 18.91 6.66
C ALA A 166 20.20 17.81 7.07
N VAL A 167 19.70 17.02 6.12
CA VAL A 167 18.62 16.04 6.36
C VAL A 167 19.15 14.65 6.69
N TYR A 168 20.18 14.16 6.00
CA TYR A 168 20.52 12.73 5.98
C TYR A 168 21.90 12.42 6.53
N GLU A 169 22.93 13.06 6.01
CA GLU A 169 24.32 12.67 6.25
C GLU A 169 25.16 13.89 6.57
N LYS A 170 25.46 14.07 7.85
CA LYS A 170 26.36 15.13 8.28
C LYS A 170 27.75 14.90 7.67
N ASN A 171 28.32 15.96 7.09
CA ASN A 171 29.56 15.95 6.33
C ASN A 171 29.45 15.14 5.01
N TRP A 172 28.29 15.18 4.36
CA TRP A 172 28.04 14.51 3.07
C TRP A 172 29.15 14.76 2.04
N GLU A 173 29.62 16.01 1.92
CA GLU A 173 30.68 16.37 0.97
C GLU A 173 32.03 15.68 1.28
N GLU A 174 32.35 15.45 2.56
CA GLU A 174 33.56 14.72 2.97
C GLU A 174 33.48 13.24 2.53
N SER A 175 32.28 12.63 2.61
CA SER A 175 32.04 11.26 2.12
C SER A 175 32.23 11.13 0.61
N LEU A 176 32.15 12.23 -0.14
CA LEU A 176 32.31 12.26 -1.59
C LEU A 176 33.75 12.49 -2.06
N GLU A 177 34.70 12.86 -1.19
CA GLU A 177 36.07 13.26 -1.59
C GLU A 177 36.82 12.22 -2.44
N GLN A 178 36.49 10.93 -2.28
CA GLN A 178 37.11 9.84 -3.01
C GLN A 178 36.46 9.52 -4.37
N TYR A 179 35.39 10.23 -4.73
CA TYR A 179 34.62 10.01 -5.94
C TYR A 179 34.68 11.23 -6.87
N ASP A 180 34.45 11.00 -8.15
CA ASP A 180 34.17 12.09 -9.09
C ASP A 180 32.76 12.63 -8.80
N PRO A 181 32.60 13.89 -8.33
CA PRO A 181 31.30 14.44 -7.96
C PRO A 181 30.34 14.55 -9.15
N ASP A 182 30.85 14.52 -10.38
CA ASP A 182 30.06 14.56 -11.62
C ASP A 182 29.78 13.15 -12.20
N SER A 183 30.29 12.09 -11.56
CA SER A 183 30.04 10.71 -12.00
C SER A 183 28.56 10.33 -11.94
N GLN A 184 28.16 9.34 -12.75
CA GLN A 184 26.78 8.84 -12.75
C GLN A 184 26.42 8.24 -11.39
N GLU A 185 27.36 7.52 -10.78
CA GLU A 185 27.16 6.81 -9.53
C GLU A 185 26.84 7.78 -8.37
N VAL A 186 27.56 8.90 -8.28
CA VAL A 186 27.28 9.92 -7.24
C VAL A 186 25.93 10.60 -7.51
N TRP A 187 25.59 10.86 -8.78
CA TRP A 187 24.28 11.44 -9.13
C TRP A 187 23.11 10.48 -8.89
N ASP A 188 23.31 9.18 -9.02
CA ASP A 188 22.32 8.17 -8.63
C ASP A 188 22.08 8.21 -7.11
N VAL A 189 23.13 8.35 -6.29
CA VAL A 189 22.97 8.50 -4.83
C VAL A 189 22.26 9.82 -4.49
N ARG A 190 22.62 10.94 -5.14
CA ARG A 190 21.90 12.21 -4.97
C ARG A 190 20.42 12.05 -5.32
N ARG A 191 20.10 11.42 -6.45
CA ARG A 191 18.71 11.16 -6.88
C ARG A 191 17.96 10.39 -5.81
N ASP A 192 18.56 9.37 -5.21
CA ASP A 192 17.90 8.56 -4.17
C ASP A 192 17.56 9.39 -2.92
N TYR A 193 18.44 10.31 -2.49
CA TYR A 193 18.15 11.25 -1.42
C TYR A 193 17.10 12.32 -1.79
N LEU A 194 17.16 12.86 -3.03
CA LEU A 194 16.17 13.81 -3.50
C LEU A 194 14.78 13.18 -3.62
N GLN A 195 14.71 11.92 -4.05
CA GLN A 195 13.48 11.13 -4.08
C GLN A 195 12.91 10.95 -2.67
N ASP A 196 13.76 10.61 -1.68
CA ASP A 196 13.34 10.52 -0.29
C ASP A 196 12.79 11.84 0.24
N ALA A 197 13.52 12.94 0.02
CA ALA A 197 13.11 14.26 0.46
C ALA A 197 11.78 14.69 -0.18
N ALA A 198 11.54 14.33 -1.45
CA ALA A 198 10.30 14.62 -2.15
C ALA A 198 9.09 13.85 -1.59
N TRP A 199 9.27 12.58 -1.21
CA TRP A 199 8.17 11.73 -0.74
C TRP A 199 7.86 11.95 0.74
N THR A 200 8.85 12.34 1.55
CA THR A 200 8.75 12.52 3.02
C THR A 200 7.49 13.29 3.49
N PRO A 201 7.08 14.41 2.87
CA PRO A 201 5.87 15.14 3.27
C PRO A 201 4.57 14.34 3.13
N PHE A 202 4.54 13.30 2.29
CA PHE A 202 3.33 12.56 1.97
C PHE A 202 3.23 11.22 2.71
N ALA A 203 4.17 10.95 3.61
CA ALA A 203 4.42 9.61 4.11
C ALA A 203 3.24 8.93 4.81
N ASP A 204 2.42 9.73 5.48
CA ASP A 204 1.26 9.28 6.23
C ASP A 204 -0.03 10.00 5.78
N PHE A 205 0.00 10.68 4.62
CA PHE A 205 -1.12 11.46 4.10
C PHE A 205 -2.42 10.66 4.06
N GLN A 206 -2.35 9.41 3.60
CA GLN A 206 -3.54 8.57 3.46
C GLN A 206 -4.26 8.30 4.78
N TYR A 207 -3.65 8.57 5.94
CA TYR A 207 -4.27 8.42 7.26
C TYR A 207 -4.63 9.74 7.91
N TYR A 208 -3.79 10.76 7.76
CA TYR A 208 -3.92 12.02 8.50
C TYR A 208 -4.37 13.22 7.65
N GLY A 209 -4.22 13.12 6.33
CA GLY A 209 -4.60 14.19 5.41
C GLY A 209 -3.69 15.41 5.43
N VAL A 210 -4.22 16.54 4.96
CA VAL A 210 -3.47 17.79 4.77
C VAL A 210 -3.05 18.43 6.10
N ASN A 211 -3.95 18.44 7.08
CA ASN A 211 -3.75 19.19 8.32
C ASN A 211 -3.13 18.33 9.46
N GLY A 212 -2.80 17.07 9.18
CA GLY A 212 -2.23 16.15 10.15
C GLY A 212 -0.96 15.48 9.61
N GLY A 213 -0.35 14.62 10.42
CA GLY A 213 0.78 13.81 10.01
C GLY A 213 2.02 14.63 9.60
N THR A 214 2.83 14.08 8.71
CA THR A 214 4.04 14.73 8.20
C THR A 214 3.70 15.90 7.28
N LEU A 215 2.62 15.81 6.49
CA LEU A 215 2.23 16.87 5.55
C LEU A 215 1.83 18.16 6.29
N GLY A 216 1.02 18.04 7.34
CA GLY A 216 0.59 19.20 8.14
C GLY A 216 1.76 19.93 8.76
N VAL A 217 2.69 19.20 9.40
CA VAL A 217 3.90 19.78 10.01
C VAL A 217 4.81 20.40 8.95
N PHE A 218 4.97 19.75 7.81
CA PHE A 218 5.73 20.30 6.68
C PHE A 218 5.16 21.64 6.22
N CYS A 219 3.85 21.67 5.96
CA CYS A 219 3.16 22.87 5.49
C CYS A 219 3.25 24.01 6.52
N ASP A 220 3.04 23.72 7.81
CA ASP A 220 3.16 24.74 8.87
C ASP A 220 4.56 25.38 8.91
N ILE A 221 5.62 24.58 8.73
CA ILE A 221 7.00 25.08 8.69
C ILE A 221 7.24 25.93 7.43
N MET A 222 6.76 25.48 6.27
CA MET A 222 6.89 26.24 5.02
C MET A 222 6.19 27.59 5.14
N GLU A 223 4.91 27.61 5.48
CA GLU A 223 4.12 28.83 5.58
C GLU A 223 4.68 29.84 6.59
N THR A 224 5.25 29.35 7.71
CA THR A 224 5.78 30.22 8.77
C THR A 224 7.26 30.57 8.64
N SER A 225 7.93 30.13 7.57
CA SER A 225 9.39 30.27 7.45
C SER A 225 9.86 31.73 7.37
N TYR A 226 9.11 32.60 6.72
CA TYR A 226 9.49 34.00 6.50
C TYR A 226 8.36 35.03 6.72
N SER A 227 7.16 34.54 7.05
CA SER A 227 5.98 35.35 7.35
C SER A 227 5.21 34.72 8.50
N ASP A 228 4.86 35.48 9.53
CA ASP A 228 4.05 34.99 10.65
C ASP A 228 2.63 34.57 10.23
N ARG A 229 2.20 34.94 9.01
CA ARG A 229 0.83 34.73 8.50
C ARG A 229 0.75 33.81 7.28
N GLY A 230 1.85 33.21 6.83
CA GLY A 230 1.91 32.55 5.53
C GLY A 230 2.08 33.54 4.38
N ASP A 231 2.52 33.04 3.22
CA ASP A 231 2.47 33.78 1.96
C ASP A 231 1.45 33.11 1.02
N PRO A 232 0.40 33.82 0.58
CA PRO A 232 -0.63 33.27 -0.31
C PRO A 232 -0.10 32.62 -1.60
N GLU A 233 1.06 33.06 -2.10
CA GLU A 233 1.66 32.53 -3.33
C GLU A 233 2.69 31.41 -3.03
N GLY A 234 2.98 31.14 -1.76
CA GLY A 234 4.02 30.22 -1.30
C GLY A 234 5.41 30.85 -1.19
N VAL A 235 6.28 30.23 -0.39
CA VAL A 235 7.67 30.64 -0.18
C VAL A 235 8.49 30.62 -1.48
N PHE A 236 8.32 29.60 -2.33
CA PHE A 236 9.07 29.49 -3.59
C PHE A 236 8.75 30.60 -4.59
N ALA A 237 7.56 31.20 -4.51
CA ALA A 237 7.17 32.31 -5.38
C ALA A 237 7.69 33.66 -4.88
N THR A 238 7.90 33.81 -3.57
CA THR A 238 8.12 35.10 -2.92
C THR A 238 9.54 35.32 -2.43
N GLU A 239 10.30 34.24 -2.27
CA GLU A 239 11.69 34.27 -1.81
C GLU A 239 12.69 33.85 -2.89
N SER A 240 13.97 34.14 -2.67
CA SER A 240 15.02 33.61 -3.54
C SER A 240 15.10 32.09 -3.45
N LEU A 241 15.53 31.42 -4.53
CA LEU A 241 15.62 29.96 -4.57
C LEU A 241 16.40 29.38 -3.38
N ALA A 242 17.53 30.00 -3.00
CA ALA A 242 18.33 29.55 -1.86
C ALA A 242 17.55 29.63 -0.52
N ARG A 243 16.73 30.67 -0.33
CA ARG A 243 15.89 30.81 0.86
C ARG A 243 14.73 29.82 0.82
N ALA A 244 14.06 29.67 -0.32
CA ALA A 244 12.99 28.69 -0.49
C ALA A 244 13.45 27.25 -0.23
N VAL A 245 14.62 26.87 -0.76
CA VAL A 245 15.22 25.56 -0.48
C VAL A 245 15.63 25.43 0.98
N THR A 246 16.14 26.49 1.62
CA THR A 246 16.43 26.45 3.06
C THR A 246 15.17 26.17 3.89
N ALA A 247 14.04 26.79 3.56
CA ALA A 247 12.75 26.51 4.20
C ALA A 247 12.30 25.07 3.96
N TYR A 248 12.38 24.60 2.71
CA TYR A 248 12.07 23.22 2.33
C TYR A 248 12.92 22.20 3.11
N THR A 249 14.24 22.38 3.13
CA THR A 249 15.19 21.55 3.87
C THR A 249 14.86 21.51 5.36
N LYS A 250 14.53 22.66 5.97
CA LYS A 250 14.11 22.73 7.37
C LYS A 250 12.82 21.94 7.61
N ALA A 251 11.84 22.07 6.72
CA ALA A 251 10.58 21.35 6.81
C ALA A 251 10.82 19.83 6.71
N VAL A 252 11.53 19.37 5.67
CA VAL A 252 11.89 17.95 5.50
C VAL A 252 12.69 17.41 6.69
N ALA A 253 13.70 18.14 7.18
CA ALA A 253 14.51 17.71 8.32
C ALA A 253 13.69 17.55 9.61
N ALA A 254 12.63 18.35 9.80
CA ALA A 254 11.76 18.25 10.97
C ALA A 254 10.88 17.00 10.95
N ILE A 255 10.47 16.54 9.76
CA ILE A 255 9.57 15.40 9.59
C ILE A 255 10.28 14.10 9.23
N SER A 256 11.52 14.14 8.71
CA SER A 256 12.25 12.94 8.28
C SER A 256 12.45 11.88 9.36
N PRO A 257 12.63 12.20 10.67
CA PRO A 257 12.70 11.15 11.70
C PRO A 257 11.39 10.39 11.92
N TYR A 258 10.26 11.01 11.55
CA TYR A 258 8.92 10.45 11.65
C TYR A 258 8.44 9.83 10.33
N SER A 259 9.06 10.22 9.20
CA SER A 259 8.85 9.57 7.91
C SER A 259 9.50 8.20 7.88
N TYR A 260 8.68 7.18 7.63
CA TYR A 260 9.10 5.79 7.43
C TYR A 260 9.99 5.59 6.20
N THR A 261 10.08 6.59 5.32
CA THR A 261 11.03 6.55 4.20
C THR A 261 12.47 6.72 4.63
N SER A 262 12.69 7.31 5.81
CA SER A 262 14.03 7.61 6.25
C SER A 262 14.81 6.31 6.53
N SER A 263 15.89 6.18 5.78
CA SER A 263 17.04 5.35 6.11
C SER A 263 17.56 5.55 7.55
N ARG A 264 17.11 6.57 8.30
CA ARG A 264 17.51 6.89 9.68
C ARG A 264 16.81 6.08 10.78
N GLN A 265 15.54 5.67 10.64
CA GLN A 265 14.96 4.74 11.63
C GLN A 265 15.64 3.34 11.59
N ARG A 266 16.37 3.03 10.50
CA ARG A 266 17.26 1.84 10.40
C ARG A 266 18.49 1.90 11.32
N ALA A 267 18.85 3.06 11.87
CA ALA A 267 20.02 3.23 12.74
C ALA A 267 19.68 3.24 14.23
N GLN A 268 18.55 3.81 14.65
CA GLN A 268 18.16 3.86 16.07
C GLN A 268 17.65 2.52 16.62
N SER A 269 17.18 1.61 15.76
CA SER A 269 16.83 0.25 16.18
C SER A 269 18.04 -0.61 16.56
N LYS A 270 19.28 -0.16 16.29
CA LYS A 270 20.52 -0.81 16.76
C LYS A 270 20.74 -0.70 18.27
N GLU A 271 20.31 0.37 18.93
CA GLU A 271 20.58 0.55 20.37
C GLU A 271 19.57 -0.16 21.28
N LYS A 272 18.39 -0.52 20.77
CA LYS A 272 17.33 -1.14 21.60
C LYS A 272 17.23 -2.67 21.51
N ARG A 273 18.09 -3.35 20.74
CA ARG A 273 18.07 -4.82 20.58
C ARG A 273 19.42 -5.49 20.81
N GLN A 274 20.15 -5.02 21.83
CA GLN A 274 21.33 -5.74 22.33
C GLN A 274 21.01 -6.66 23.51
N PHE A 275 19.81 -7.23 23.55
CA PHE A 275 19.46 -8.27 24.51
C PHE A 275 18.45 -9.24 23.91
N GLU A 276 18.95 -10.17 23.09
CA GLU A 276 18.54 -11.59 23.01
C GLU A 276 19.27 -12.22 21.81
N ILE A 277 20.54 -12.56 22.04
CA ILE A 277 21.22 -13.53 21.17
C ILE A 277 20.66 -14.90 21.54
N GLY A 278 19.61 -15.30 20.82
CA GLY A 278 19.02 -16.63 20.89
C GLY A 278 17.78 -16.72 20.00
N THR A 279 17.88 -17.55 18.95
CA THR A 279 16.81 -18.06 18.06
C THR A 279 16.41 -17.21 16.84
N GLU A 280 16.52 -17.83 15.67
CA GLU A 280 15.58 -17.90 14.52
C GLU A 280 14.58 -16.76 14.20
N SER A 281 14.78 -15.51 14.62
CA SER A 281 13.84 -14.41 14.34
C SER A 281 13.88 -13.93 12.89
N LEU A 282 12.72 -13.64 12.31
CA LEU A 282 12.59 -13.00 10.99
C LEU A 282 13.17 -11.58 11.01
N ASP A 283 13.68 -11.13 9.86
CA ASP A 283 14.17 -9.78 9.62
C ASP A 283 13.03 -8.77 9.81
N ASP A 284 13.31 -7.64 10.47
CA ASP A 284 12.29 -6.65 10.80
C ASP A 284 11.76 -5.88 9.58
N LYS A 285 12.43 -6.00 8.43
CA LYS A 285 12.02 -5.44 7.13
C LYS A 285 11.25 -6.40 6.25
N LEU A 286 10.89 -7.57 6.78
CA LEU A 286 10.19 -8.58 5.99
C LEU A 286 8.91 -8.03 5.36
N ASP A 287 8.10 -7.30 6.12
CA ASP A 287 6.85 -6.73 5.63
C ASP A 287 7.10 -5.75 4.46
N ASP A 288 8.12 -4.88 4.56
CA ASP A 288 8.50 -3.93 3.51
C ASP A 288 8.90 -4.66 2.21
N TYR A 289 9.73 -5.70 2.32
CA TYR A 289 10.16 -6.50 1.17
C TYR A 289 9.01 -7.29 0.57
N SER A 290 8.10 -7.80 1.41
CA SER A 290 6.92 -8.54 0.98
C SER A 290 6.01 -7.67 0.12
N TRP A 291 5.66 -6.47 0.58
CA TRP A 291 4.82 -5.58 -0.23
C TRP A 291 5.53 -5.10 -1.48
N LEU A 292 6.82 -4.75 -1.38
CA LEU A 292 7.60 -4.37 -2.56
C LEU A 292 7.61 -5.49 -3.59
N TRP A 293 7.76 -6.75 -3.17
CA TRP A 293 7.66 -7.89 -4.07
C TRP A 293 6.31 -7.94 -4.77
N GLN A 294 5.20 -7.75 -4.05
CA GLN A 294 3.86 -7.73 -4.64
C GLN A 294 3.72 -6.61 -5.68
N VAL A 295 4.17 -5.40 -5.35
CA VAL A 295 4.19 -4.24 -6.26
C VAL A 295 5.03 -4.51 -7.50
N CYS A 296 6.21 -5.11 -7.34
CA CYS A 296 7.14 -5.42 -8.43
C CYS A 296 6.70 -6.57 -9.35
N THR A 297 5.72 -7.39 -8.94
CA THR A 297 5.35 -8.62 -9.67
C THR A 297 3.91 -8.60 -10.19
N GLU A 298 2.92 -8.34 -9.33
CA GLU A 298 1.50 -8.49 -9.67
C GLU A 298 0.70 -7.20 -9.47
N PHE A 299 0.95 -6.45 -8.40
CA PHE A 299 0.09 -5.35 -7.97
C PHE A 299 0.34 -4.06 -8.76
N GLY A 300 1.60 -3.76 -9.08
CA GLY A 300 1.98 -2.46 -9.61
C GLY A 300 1.67 -1.36 -8.59
N ALA A 301 0.92 -0.35 -9.01
CA ALA A 301 0.60 0.86 -8.26
C ALA A 301 1.85 1.67 -7.89
N PHE A 302 2.77 1.86 -8.84
CA PHE A 302 3.90 2.76 -8.64
C PHE A 302 3.37 4.18 -8.46
N GLN A 303 3.51 4.70 -7.25
CA GLN A 303 3.12 6.05 -6.86
C GLN A 303 4.16 7.04 -7.39
N VAL A 304 3.91 7.62 -8.56
CA VAL A 304 4.91 8.36 -9.33
C VAL A 304 4.40 9.71 -9.82
N ALA A 305 5.29 10.55 -10.34
CA ALA A 305 4.88 11.79 -10.99
C ALA A 305 4.17 11.51 -12.33
N ASN A 306 3.20 12.36 -12.68
CA ASN A 306 2.63 12.35 -14.02
C ASN A 306 3.54 13.17 -14.96
N THR A 307 4.44 12.48 -15.65
CA THR A 307 5.41 13.10 -16.56
C THR A 307 4.79 13.71 -17.82
N SER A 308 3.49 13.52 -18.05
CA SER A 308 2.76 14.14 -19.18
C SER A 308 2.27 15.56 -18.88
N ARG A 309 2.40 16.06 -17.64
CA ARG A 309 1.98 17.40 -17.24
C ARG A 309 3.12 18.18 -16.55
N PRO A 310 3.08 19.53 -16.56
CA PRO A 310 4.17 20.37 -16.04
C PRO A 310 4.11 20.60 -14.52
N GLU A 311 3.03 20.21 -13.86
CA GLU A 311 2.79 20.42 -12.42
C GLU A 311 2.59 19.08 -11.75
N ASN A 312 3.40 18.78 -10.73
CA ASN A 312 3.35 17.55 -9.95
C ASN A 312 3.82 17.85 -8.52
N LEU A 313 3.34 17.08 -7.55
CA LEU A 313 3.89 17.06 -6.19
C LEU A 313 5.20 16.27 -6.07
N LEU A 314 5.51 15.42 -7.05
CA LEU A 314 6.76 14.66 -7.12
C LEU A 314 7.62 15.10 -8.31
N PRO A 315 8.96 15.02 -8.19
CA PRO A 315 9.87 15.28 -9.30
C PRO A 315 9.75 14.26 -10.44
N SER A 316 10.07 14.68 -11.67
CA SER A 316 9.92 13.93 -12.93
C SER A 316 10.72 12.61 -12.98
N PHE A 317 11.80 12.52 -12.22
CA PHE A 317 12.64 11.31 -12.13
C PHE A 317 12.03 10.21 -11.24
N ILE A 318 10.98 10.52 -10.45
CA ILE A 318 10.16 9.50 -9.80
C ILE A 318 9.07 9.11 -10.81
N ASN A 319 9.36 8.06 -11.58
CA ASN A 319 8.52 7.59 -12.68
C ASN A 319 8.47 6.06 -12.71
N VAL A 320 7.68 5.52 -13.64
CA VAL A 320 7.50 4.07 -13.78
C VAL A 320 8.83 3.36 -14.05
N GLN A 321 9.69 3.93 -14.90
CA GLN A 321 10.97 3.29 -15.24
C GLN A 321 11.89 3.20 -14.02
N SER A 322 12.04 4.29 -13.26
CA SER A 322 12.87 4.25 -12.05
C SER A 322 12.33 3.28 -10.98
N SER A 323 11.01 3.11 -10.92
CA SER A 323 10.38 2.09 -10.06
C SER A 323 10.70 0.66 -10.50
N ILE A 324 10.64 0.38 -11.81
CA ILE A 324 11.03 -0.92 -12.40
C ILE A 324 12.51 -1.20 -12.16
N ASP A 325 13.37 -0.20 -12.34
CA ASP A 325 14.82 -0.33 -12.12
C ASP A 325 15.12 -0.63 -10.64
N SER A 326 14.37 -0.04 -9.70
CA SER A 326 14.45 -0.35 -8.26
C SER A 326 14.02 -1.80 -7.95
N CYS A 327 12.95 -2.28 -8.58
CA CYS A 327 12.52 -3.68 -8.49
C CYS A 327 13.62 -4.65 -8.96
N ILE A 328 14.25 -4.38 -10.11
CA ILE A 328 15.32 -5.20 -10.66
C ILE A 328 16.58 -5.10 -9.79
N SER A 329 16.91 -3.91 -9.30
CA SER A 329 18.06 -3.71 -8.41
C SER A 329 17.94 -4.55 -7.12
N THR A 330 16.71 -4.69 -6.62
CA THR A 330 16.39 -5.39 -5.37
C THR A 330 16.27 -6.90 -5.55
N PHE A 331 15.45 -7.36 -6.49
CA PHE A 331 15.11 -8.78 -6.65
C PHE A 331 15.86 -9.46 -7.79
N GLY A 332 16.46 -8.70 -8.70
CA GLY A 332 17.04 -9.20 -9.94
C GLY A 332 15.99 -9.51 -11.00
N GLU A 333 16.43 -9.65 -12.26
CA GLU A 333 15.56 -10.10 -13.34
C GLU A 333 15.21 -11.59 -13.16
N SER A 334 13.93 -11.91 -13.33
CA SER A 334 13.34 -13.24 -13.22
C SER A 334 12.09 -13.35 -14.09
N GLU A 335 11.38 -14.47 -14.01
CA GLU A 335 10.07 -14.61 -14.67
C GLU A 335 9.01 -13.66 -14.09
N GLN A 336 9.11 -13.33 -12.79
CA GLN A 336 8.13 -12.49 -12.09
C GLN A 336 8.53 -11.01 -12.04
N VAL A 337 9.82 -10.70 -12.13
CA VAL A 337 10.37 -9.34 -12.11
C VAL A 337 11.14 -9.09 -13.39
N SER A 338 10.68 -8.16 -14.24
CA SER A 338 11.28 -7.93 -15.56
C SER A 338 11.33 -6.45 -15.93
N LYS A 339 12.09 -6.12 -16.99
CA LYS A 339 12.14 -4.76 -17.56
C LYS A 339 10.82 -4.28 -18.16
N ALA A 340 9.87 -5.18 -18.41
CA ALA A 340 8.52 -4.79 -18.82
C ALA A 340 7.67 -4.26 -17.64
N GLY A 341 8.16 -4.42 -16.40
CA GLY A 341 7.42 -4.10 -15.19
C GLY A 341 6.46 -5.22 -14.76
N PRO A 342 5.67 -4.98 -13.70
CA PRO A 342 4.68 -5.92 -13.19
C PRO A 342 3.55 -6.15 -14.19
N ASN A 343 3.08 -7.40 -14.29
CA ASN A 343 1.99 -7.75 -15.19
C ASN A 343 0.64 -7.76 -14.45
N VAL A 344 -0.07 -6.63 -14.50
CA VAL A 344 -1.34 -6.41 -13.78
C VAL A 344 -2.57 -7.03 -14.48
N ASP A 345 -2.47 -7.30 -15.78
CA ASP A 345 -3.61 -7.70 -16.62
C ASP A 345 -4.27 -9.02 -16.19
N PRO A 346 -3.55 -10.10 -15.82
CA PRO A 346 -4.17 -11.36 -15.44
C PRO A 346 -5.13 -11.23 -14.24
N ILE A 347 -4.74 -10.43 -13.24
CA ILE A 347 -5.56 -10.20 -12.05
C ILE A 347 -6.76 -9.31 -12.40
N ASN A 348 -6.55 -8.22 -13.14
CA ASN A 348 -7.63 -7.35 -13.60
C ASN A 348 -8.66 -8.11 -14.45
N GLN A 349 -8.23 -8.97 -15.38
CA GLN A 349 -9.12 -9.78 -16.21
C GLN A 349 -9.88 -10.81 -15.38
N LYS A 350 -9.20 -11.48 -14.45
CA LYS A 350 -9.81 -12.52 -13.61
C LYS A 350 -10.82 -11.97 -12.61
N TYR A 351 -10.49 -10.86 -11.96
CA TYR A 351 -11.30 -10.27 -10.91
C TYR A 351 -12.13 -9.06 -11.35
N GLN A 352 -12.00 -8.67 -12.61
CA GLN A 352 -12.76 -7.63 -13.31
C GLN A 352 -12.44 -6.19 -12.91
N GLY A 353 -11.42 -5.94 -12.08
CA GLY A 353 -10.98 -4.57 -11.77
C GLY A 353 -12.12 -3.68 -11.28
N TRP A 354 -12.23 -2.47 -11.84
CA TRP A 354 -13.37 -1.56 -11.61
C TRP A 354 -14.74 -2.14 -12.00
N TYR A 355 -14.79 -3.11 -12.91
CA TYR A 355 -16.03 -3.74 -13.39
C TYR A 355 -16.47 -4.92 -12.52
N VAL A 356 -15.83 -5.15 -11.37
CA VAL A 356 -16.25 -6.18 -10.43
C VAL A 356 -17.67 -5.89 -9.92
N GLN A 357 -18.49 -6.94 -9.88
CA GLN A 357 -19.89 -6.88 -9.49
C GLN A 357 -20.17 -7.92 -8.42
N LEU A 358 -20.46 -7.47 -7.20
CA LEU A 358 -20.68 -8.32 -6.03
C LEU A 358 -21.96 -7.90 -5.29
N SER A 359 -22.84 -8.86 -5.02
CA SER A 359 -24.16 -8.63 -4.42
C SER A 359 -24.17 -8.63 -2.89
N ASN A 360 -23.16 -9.22 -2.26
CA ASN A 360 -23.01 -9.34 -0.81
C ASN A 360 -21.72 -8.66 -0.32
N THR A 361 -21.39 -7.54 -0.95
CA THR A 361 -20.24 -6.70 -0.61
C THR A 361 -20.71 -5.28 -0.37
N MET A 362 -20.22 -4.68 0.71
CA MET A 362 -20.31 -3.25 0.96
C MET A 362 -18.96 -2.62 0.61
N TRP A 363 -18.99 -1.61 -0.24
CA TRP A 363 -17.80 -0.84 -0.65
C TRP A 363 -17.80 0.52 0.00
N THR A 364 -16.63 0.94 0.48
CA THR A 364 -16.45 2.22 1.16
C THR A 364 -15.16 2.85 0.68
N ASN A 365 -15.13 4.18 0.61
CA ASN A 365 -13.92 4.94 0.32
C ASN A 365 -13.94 6.26 1.09
N GLY A 366 -12.78 6.81 1.44
CA GLY A 366 -12.69 8.20 1.90
C GLY A 366 -12.86 9.19 0.76
N GLU A 367 -13.46 10.37 1.02
CA GLU A 367 -13.57 11.45 0.03
C GLU A 367 -12.19 11.89 -0.50
N PHE A 368 -11.18 11.93 0.38
CA PHE A 368 -9.79 12.31 0.11
C PHE A 368 -8.82 11.11 0.13
N ASP A 369 -9.32 9.88 0.06
CA ASP A 369 -8.49 8.68 0.00
C ASP A 369 -7.79 8.59 -1.36
N PRO A 370 -6.45 8.64 -1.43
CA PRO A 370 -5.73 8.55 -2.70
C PRO A 370 -5.90 7.18 -3.39
N TRP A 371 -6.25 6.13 -2.65
CA TRP A 371 -6.54 4.81 -3.23
C TRP A 371 -7.93 4.70 -3.87
N LYS A 372 -8.82 5.69 -3.68
CA LYS A 372 -10.16 5.71 -4.29
C LYS A 372 -10.08 5.59 -5.81
N ALA A 373 -9.06 6.18 -6.44
CA ALA A 373 -8.80 6.10 -7.87
C ALA A 373 -8.63 4.66 -8.41
N LEU A 374 -8.21 3.70 -7.58
CA LEU A 374 -8.10 2.28 -7.96
C LEU A 374 -9.27 1.42 -7.44
N SER A 375 -10.25 2.04 -6.76
CA SER A 375 -11.43 1.38 -6.23
C SER A 375 -12.61 1.45 -7.21
N VAL A 376 -13.71 0.75 -6.90
CA VAL A 376 -14.95 0.84 -7.69
C VAL A 376 -15.57 2.24 -7.72
N ASP A 377 -15.18 3.15 -6.81
CA ASP A 377 -15.62 4.55 -6.77
C ASP A 377 -14.62 5.51 -7.42
N SER A 378 -13.74 4.99 -8.28
CA SER A 378 -12.81 5.79 -9.08
C SER A 378 -13.54 6.84 -9.91
N GLU A 379 -12.98 8.05 -9.95
CA GLU A 379 -13.47 9.20 -10.72
C GLU A 379 -12.55 9.51 -11.92
N GLU A 380 -11.60 8.60 -12.21
CA GLU A 380 -10.64 8.75 -13.31
C GLU A 380 -11.32 8.65 -14.69
N GLU A 381 -10.73 9.30 -15.70
CA GLU A 381 -11.30 9.35 -17.05
C GLU A 381 -11.44 7.97 -17.71
N ASP A 382 -10.56 7.03 -17.39
CA ASP A 382 -10.57 5.65 -17.87
C ASP A 382 -11.46 4.71 -17.02
N ALA A 383 -12.03 5.21 -15.92
CA ALA A 383 -12.92 4.45 -15.05
C ALA A 383 -14.35 4.35 -15.63
N PRO A 384 -15.15 3.34 -15.22
CA PRO A 384 -16.52 3.18 -15.71
C PRO A 384 -17.42 4.35 -15.30
N ALA A 385 -18.04 5.02 -16.28
CA ALA A 385 -18.96 6.14 -16.03
C ALA A 385 -20.36 5.73 -15.53
N ASN A 386 -20.70 4.44 -15.57
CA ASN A 386 -22.03 3.94 -15.19
C ASN A 386 -22.10 3.67 -13.70
N ASP A 387 -22.61 4.64 -12.94
CA ASP A 387 -22.83 4.46 -11.52
C ASP A 387 -24.17 3.81 -11.20
N THR A 388 -24.06 2.74 -10.44
CA THR A 388 -25.17 1.97 -9.88
C THR A 388 -24.95 1.77 -8.37
N ALA A 389 -24.27 2.73 -7.73
CA ALA A 389 -24.17 2.80 -6.29
C ALA A 389 -25.56 2.93 -5.67
N THR A 390 -25.78 2.23 -4.57
CA THR A 390 -26.98 2.37 -3.76
C THR A 390 -26.64 2.29 -2.28
N THR A 391 -27.48 2.91 -1.45
CA THR A 391 -27.53 2.67 -0.01
C THR A 391 -28.62 1.67 0.37
N ASP A 392 -29.45 1.25 -0.59
CA ASP A 392 -30.49 0.26 -0.35
C ASP A 392 -29.85 -1.11 -0.18
N ILE A 393 -29.89 -1.63 1.04
CA ILE A 393 -29.28 -2.90 1.40
C ILE A 393 -29.92 -4.05 0.61
N PRO A 394 -29.13 -4.81 -0.18
CA PRO A 394 -29.61 -6.00 -0.84
C PRO A 394 -30.33 -6.97 0.09
N GLN A 395 -31.59 -7.28 -0.21
CA GLN A 395 -32.43 -8.18 0.57
C GLN A 395 -32.33 -9.61 0.03
N CYS A 396 -32.29 -10.58 0.93
CA CYS A 396 -32.12 -11.98 0.56
C CYS A 396 -33.25 -12.50 -0.31
N GLY A 397 -32.91 -13.29 -1.33
CA GLY A 397 -33.87 -13.87 -2.27
C GLY A 397 -34.55 -12.85 -3.20
N LYS A 398 -34.15 -11.58 -3.16
CA LYS A 398 -34.59 -10.56 -4.12
C LYS A 398 -33.51 -10.34 -5.17
N THR A 399 -33.96 -10.07 -6.39
CA THR A 399 -33.07 -9.64 -7.47
C THR A 399 -32.81 -8.15 -7.35
N PHE A 400 -31.57 -7.76 -7.61
CA PHE A 400 -31.13 -6.36 -7.66
C PHE A 400 -30.86 -5.99 -9.12
N PRO A 401 -31.10 -4.73 -9.53
CA PRO A 401 -30.77 -4.33 -10.88
C PRO A 401 -29.29 -4.63 -11.15
N GLN A 402 -29.00 -5.21 -12.32
CA GLN A 402 -27.64 -5.53 -12.72
C GLN A 402 -26.75 -4.29 -12.62
N GLY A 403 -25.55 -4.46 -12.05
CA GLY A 403 -24.64 -3.36 -11.78
C GLY A 403 -24.76 -2.79 -10.36
N THR A 404 -25.92 -2.93 -9.72
CA THR A 404 -26.18 -2.27 -8.44
C THR A 404 -25.33 -2.82 -7.31
N GLN A 405 -24.54 -1.95 -6.66
CA GLN A 405 -23.66 -2.31 -5.56
C GLN A 405 -23.91 -1.41 -4.35
N LEU A 406 -23.84 -1.98 -3.15
CA LEU A 406 -23.93 -1.22 -1.90
C LEU A 406 -22.63 -0.44 -1.71
N ARG A 407 -22.65 0.88 -1.93
CA ARG A 407 -21.46 1.74 -1.96
C ARG A 407 -21.70 3.08 -1.31
N TYR A 408 -20.67 3.62 -0.67
CA TYR A 408 -20.68 5.00 -0.18
C TYR A 408 -19.28 5.58 -0.04
N VAL A 409 -19.21 6.91 -0.12
CA VAL A 409 -18.00 7.69 0.17
C VAL A 409 -18.15 8.36 1.52
N ILE A 410 -17.11 8.27 2.36
CA ILE A 410 -17.06 8.86 3.69
C ILE A 410 -16.62 10.31 3.55
N LYS A 411 -17.52 11.22 3.92
CA LYS A 411 -17.31 12.66 3.86
C LYS A 411 -16.08 13.06 4.67
N ASP A 412 -15.22 13.89 4.08
CA ASP A 412 -13.96 14.36 4.69
C ASP A 412 -13.03 13.20 5.11
N GLY A 413 -13.31 11.97 4.68
CA GLY A 413 -12.59 10.77 5.08
C GLY A 413 -11.36 10.51 4.24
N TYR A 414 -10.40 9.83 4.85
CA TYR A 414 -9.19 9.28 4.25
C TYR A 414 -9.27 7.74 4.21
N HIS A 415 -8.13 7.07 4.10
CA HIS A 415 -8.03 5.63 3.93
C HIS A 415 -8.61 4.86 5.13
N GLY A 416 -9.65 4.06 4.91
CA GLY A 416 -10.27 3.23 5.96
C GLY A 416 -10.95 4.00 7.09
N SER A 417 -11.50 5.18 6.82
CA SER A 417 -12.04 6.10 7.85
C SER A 417 -13.17 5.52 8.71
N GLU A 418 -13.88 4.50 8.26
CA GLU A 418 -14.91 3.84 9.07
C GLU A 418 -14.34 3.01 10.22
N PHE A 419 -13.03 2.73 10.22
CA PHE A 419 -12.34 2.00 11.29
C PHE A 419 -11.65 2.92 12.29
N SER A 420 -11.50 4.21 11.99
CA SER A 420 -10.78 5.17 12.84
C SER A 420 -11.67 5.90 13.85
N GLU A 421 -12.99 5.96 13.63
CA GLU A 421 -13.94 6.54 14.58
C GLU A 421 -14.52 5.50 15.56
N ASP A 422 -14.60 5.88 16.84
CA ASP A 422 -15.29 5.09 17.86
C ASP A 422 -16.73 4.79 17.43
N VAL A 423 -17.12 3.51 17.47
CA VAL A 423 -18.51 3.11 17.27
C VAL A 423 -19.35 3.77 18.36
N VAL A 424 -20.14 4.80 17.99
CA VAL A 424 -21.08 5.43 18.93
C VAL A 424 -22.08 4.37 19.39
N THR A 425 -21.85 3.83 20.58
CA THR A 425 -22.72 2.85 21.22
C THR A 425 -23.97 3.55 21.74
N ASN A 426 -24.89 3.90 20.85
CA ASN A 426 -26.28 4.12 21.26
C ASN A 426 -26.94 2.77 21.58
N THR A 427 -26.43 2.11 22.63
CA THR A 427 -27.13 1.04 23.33
C THR A 427 -27.70 1.67 24.60
N PRO A 428 -29.02 1.63 24.84
CA PRO A 428 -29.57 2.06 26.11
C PRO A 428 -29.09 1.12 27.23
N GLY A 429 -28.12 1.59 28.04
CA GLY A 429 -27.68 0.96 29.29
C GLY A 429 -26.25 0.40 29.26
N ASP A 430 -25.35 1.11 29.95
CA ASP A 430 -24.02 0.71 30.48
C ASP A 430 -22.99 0.06 29.52
N LEU A 431 -21.72 0.45 29.53
CA LEU A 431 -20.83 0.38 30.69
C LEU A 431 -19.75 1.46 30.64
N ASP A 432 -19.53 2.06 31.80
CA ASP A 432 -18.57 3.10 32.14
C ASP A 432 -17.13 2.87 31.65
N GLY A 433 -16.59 3.91 31.01
CA GLY A 433 -15.25 4.44 31.31
C GLY A 433 -14.06 3.80 30.61
N LEU A 434 -13.75 4.25 29.38
CA LEU A 434 -12.37 4.36 28.89
C LEU A 434 -12.25 5.56 27.95
N ASP A 435 -11.36 6.48 28.32
CA ASP A 435 -11.04 7.74 27.65
C ASP A 435 -9.67 7.63 26.94
N PRO A 436 -9.59 7.79 25.61
CA PRO A 436 -8.33 8.04 24.90
C PRO A 436 -8.18 9.49 24.41
N THR A 437 -9.03 10.42 24.86
CA THR A 437 -8.94 11.83 24.47
C THR A 437 -7.70 12.48 25.09
N ASN A 438 -6.66 12.66 24.28
CA ASN A 438 -5.98 13.94 24.29
C ASN A 438 -5.32 14.40 22.99
N THR A 439 -5.78 13.92 21.82
CA THR A 439 -5.47 14.60 20.54
C THR A 439 -6.49 14.28 19.43
N ILE A 440 -7.75 14.69 19.60
CA ILE A 440 -8.60 15.15 18.49
C ILE A 440 -9.45 16.29 19.05
N ARG A 441 -8.90 17.51 19.06
CA ARG A 441 -9.71 18.70 19.38
C ARG A 441 -10.34 19.23 18.08
N SER A 442 -11.67 19.12 18.08
CA SER A 442 -12.67 19.84 17.29
C SER A 442 -12.77 19.55 15.78
N LEU A 443 -13.60 18.56 15.45
CA LEU A 443 -14.58 18.69 14.37
C LEU A 443 -15.97 18.46 14.98
N THR A 444 -16.60 19.54 15.40
CA THR A 444 -17.92 19.49 16.03
C THR A 444 -18.98 19.26 14.94
N ALA A 445 -19.51 18.04 14.88
CA ALA A 445 -20.64 17.67 14.05
C ALA A 445 -21.88 18.48 14.47
N THR A 446 -22.22 19.52 13.70
CA THR A 446 -23.50 20.20 13.84
C THR A 446 -24.54 19.41 13.05
N ARG A 447 -25.41 18.72 13.79
CA ARG A 447 -26.57 17.97 13.30
C ARG A 447 -27.46 18.88 12.44
N THR A 448 -27.31 18.79 11.13
CA THR A 448 -28.23 19.38 10.17
C THR A 448 -28.57 18.31 9.14
N ARG A 449 -29.87 18.05 8.93
CA ARG A 449 -30.35 17.26 7.78
C ARG A 449 -29.83 17.95 6.52
N THR A 450 -28.75 17.45 5.96
CA THR A 450 -28.14 18.03 4.77
C THR A 450 -28.53 17.15 3.59
N ARG A 451 -28.92 17.78 2.47
CA ARG A 451 -29.12 17.11 1.18
C ARG A 451 -28.00 16.11 0.94
N THR A 452 -28.35 14.90 0.51
CA THR A 452 -27.38 13.86 0.11
C THR A 452 -26.44 14.48 -0.94
N LYS A 453 -25.20 14.73 -0.55
CA LYS A 453 -24.14 15.08 -1.49
C LYS A 453 -23.78 13.78 -2.22
N VAL A 454 -23.56 13.89 -3.50
CA VAL A 454 -23.28 12.77 -4.39
C VAL A 454 -21.94 13.08 -5.07
N THR A 455 -21.06 12.09 -5.23
CA THR A 455 -19.79 12.27 -5.96
C THR A 455 -20.05 12.59 -7.44
N ALA A 456 -19.00 12.97 -8.19
CA ALA A 456 -19.13 13.15 -9.64
C ALA A 456 -19.62 11.87 -10.33
N THR A 457 -19.25 10.70 -9.79
CA THR A 457 -19.69 9.40 -10.26
C THR A 457 -21.13 9.08 -9.89
N GLY A 458 -21.69 9.62 -8.80
CA GLY A 458 -23.06 9.28 -8.37
C GLY A 458 -23.13 8.54 -7.03
N THR A 459 -21.97 8.15 -6.47
CA THR A 459 -21.88 7.45 -5.19
C THR A 459 -22.34 8.38 -4.04
N PRO A 460 -23.23 7.92 -3.14
CA PRO A 460 -23.68 8.71 -2.01
C PRO A 460 -22.54 9.04 -1.04
N VAL A 461 -22.48 10.30 -0.59
CA VAL A 461 -21.53 10.76 0.43
C VAL A 461 -22.21 10.80 1.80
N VAL A 462 -21.65 10.11 2.78
CA VAL A 462 -22.18 9.96 4.15
C VAL A 462 -21.08 10.21 5.20
N ASP A 463 -21.44 10.56 6.44
CA ASP A 463 -20.47 10.58 7.53
C ASP A 463 -20.09 9.14 7.99
N ALA A 464 -18.97 9.02 8.71
CA ALA A 464 -18.44 7.73 9.15
C ALA A 464 -19.41 6.96 10.08
N ILE A 465 -20.16 7.65 10.94
CA ILE A 465 -21.18 7.03 11.81
C ILE A 465 -22.30 6.39 10.95
N ASN A 466 -22.79 7.10 9.95
CA ASN A 466 -23.82 6.58 9.04
C ASN A 466 -23.29 5.41 8.19
N ALA A 467 -22.03 5.48 7.74
CA ALA A 467 -21.34 4.36 7.11
C ALA A 467 -21.31 3.11 8.00
N GLN A 468 -20.88 3.26 9.25
CA GLN A 468 -20.87 2.17 10.23
C GLN A 468 -22.28 1.61 10.49
N ASN A 469 -23.29 2.47 10.61
CA ASN A 469 -24.67 2.03 10.81
C ASN A 469 -25.21 1.25 9.61
N LEU A 470 -24.95 1.69 8.39
CA LEU A 470 -25.30 0.97 7.17
C LEU A 470 -24.66 -0.43 7.13
N TRP A 471 -23.41 -0.55 7.59
CA TRP A 471 -22.77 -1.86 7.73
C TRP A 471 -23.51 -2.77 8.72
N PHE A 472 -23.85 -2.24 9.91
CA PHE A 472 -24.60 -3.01 10.91
C PHE A 472 -25.99 -3.42 10.42
N ASP A 473 -26.66 -2.56 9.66
CA ASP A 473 -27.95 -2.85 9.06
C ASP A 473 -27.83 -3.90 7.96
N ALA A 474 -26.79 -3.82 7.12
CA ALA A 474 -26.47 -4.82 6.11
C ALA A 474 -26.21 -6.19 6.76
N MET A 475 -25.44 -6.24 7.84
CA MET A 475 -25.19 -7.48 8.59
C MET A 475 -26.47 -8.05 9.20
N SER A 476 -27.31 -7.20 9.77
CA SER A 476 -28.60 -7.61 10.33
C SER A 476 -29.54 -8.17 9.25
N SER A 477 -29.42 -7.69 8.02
CA SER A 477 -30.17 -8.18 6.87
C SER A 477 -29.60 -9.48 6.27
N TRP A 478 -28.29 -9.61 6.16
CA TRP A 478 -27.65 -10.71 5.44
C TRP A 478 -27.38 -11.96 6.30
N LEU A 479 -27.09 -11.78 7.60
CA LEU A 479 -26.78 -12.89 8.50
C LEU A 479 -27.94 -13.89 8.67
N PRO A 480 -29.22 -13.50 8.78
CA PRO A 480 -30.32 -14.45 8.91
C PRO A 480 -30.52 -15.35 7.67
N CYS A 481 -29.89 -15.02 6.54
CA CYS A 481 -30.11 -15.67 5.26
C CYS A 481 -29.08 -16.75 4.92
N THR A 482 -28.44 -17.34 5.93
CA THR A 482 -27.29 -18.25 5.79
C THR A 482 -27.52 -19.47 4.89
N THR A 483 -28.78 -19.81 4.56
CA THR A 483 -29.17 -20.95 3.72
C THR A 483 -29.53 -20.63 2.26
N LEU A 484 -29.52 -19.37 1.82
CA LEU A 484 -29.92 -18.99 0.45
C LEU A 484 -28.75 -18.33 -0.32
N GLN A 485 -28.46 -18.80 -1.54
CA GLN A 485 -27.54 -18.13 -2.46
C GLN A 485 -28.19 -16.88 -3.06
N PHE A 486 -27.44 -15.77 -3.15
CA PHE A 486 -27.86 -14.57 -3.88
C PHE A 486 -27.65 -14.80 -5.39
N ASN A 487 -28.73 -14.89 -6.16
CA ASN A 487 -28.67 -15.02 -7.62
C ASN A 487 -28.78 -13.63 -8.27
N LEU A 488 -27.83 -13.30 -9.14
CA LEU A 488 -27.95 -12.19 -10.10
C LEU A 488 -28.77 -12.67 -11.31
N ASP A 489 -29.64 -11.83 -11.87
CA ASP A 489 -30.50 -12.23 -12.99
C ASP A 489 -29.71 -12.50 -14.29
N GLY A 490 -29.50 -13.80 -14.56
CA GLY A 490 -29.78 -14.51 -15.83
C GLY A 490 -29.27 -13.97 -17.18
N SER A 491 -28.08 -14.43 -17.59
CA SER A 491 -27.93 -15.15 -18.86
C SER A 491 -26.78 -16.15 -18.74
N SER A 492 -27.13 -17.44 -18.72
CA SER A 492 -26.18 -18.54 -18.89
C SER A 492 -25.69 -18.55 -20.34
N PRO A 493 -24.39 -18.65 -20.60
CA PRO A 493 -23.90 -19.52 -21.65
C PRO A 493 -23.56 -20.87 -21.02
N GLU A 494 -23.66 -21.91 -21.83
CA GLU A 494 -23.52 -23.31 -21.48
C GLU A 494 -22.27 -23.60 -20.64
N THR A 495 -22.44 -24.46 -19.64
CA THR A 495 -21.36 -25.25 -19.03
C THR A 495 -20.59 -26.00 -20.12
N THR A 496 -19.54 -25.41 -20.67
CA THR A 496 -18.46 -26.19 -21.26
C THR A 496 -17.65 -26.77 -20.11
N THR A 497 -17.85 -28.07 -19.92
CA THR A 497 -17.02 -28.99 -19.13
C THR A 497 -15.60 -28.48 -18.93
N SER A 498 -15.23 -28.31 -17.66
CA SER A 498 -13.86 -28.15 -17.19
C SER A 498 -12.96 -29.19 -17.88
N MET A 499 -11.98 -28.73 -18.66
CA MET A 499 -10.85 -29.59 -18.97
C MET A 499 -10.07 -29.83 -17.67
N PRO A 500 -9.76 -31.08 -17.32
CA PRO A 500 -8.92 -31.36 -16.18
C PRO A 500 -7.52 -30.83 -16.46
N PHE A 501 -7.01 -30.02 -15.54
CA PHE A 501 -5.60 -29.63 -15.50
C PHE A 501 -4.77 -30.91 -15.40
N THR A 502 -4.07 -31.27 -16.49
CA THR A 502 -3.20 -32.44 -16.49
C THR A 502 -1.93 -32.09 -15.72
N SER A 503 -1.79 -32.67 -14.54
CA SER A 503 -0.50 -32.82 -13.87
C SER A 503 0.44 -33.60 -14.79
N ARG A 504 1.45 -32.95 -15.36
CA ARG A 504 2.62 -33.67 -15.89
C ARG A 504 3.64 -33.82 -14.77
N THR A 505 3.64 -34.98 -14.14
CA THR A 505 4.78 -35.59 -13.44
C THR A 505 5.48 -36.58 -14.40
N PRO A 506 6.61 -37.23 -14.07
CA PRO A 506 7.68 -36.91 -13.10
C PRO A 506 9.09 -36.90 -13.76
N PHE A 507 10.11 -36.50 -12.99
CA PHE A 507 11.52 -36.80 -13.22
C PHE A 507 11.77 -38.27 -13.64
N PRO A 508 12.69 -38.55 -14.58
CA PRO A 508 13.24 -39.89 -14.74
C PRO A 508 14.48 -40.07 -13.84
N THR A 509 14.40 -41.03 -12.94
CA THR A 509 15.56 -41.72 -12.37
C THR A 509 16.05 -42.80 -13.34
N GLY A 510 17.33 -42.77 -13.70
CA GLY A 510 18.00 -43.81 -14.47
C GLY A 510 19.51 -43.67 -14.38
N SER A 511 20.15 -44.69 -13.83
CA SER A 511 21.54 -44.84 -13.43
C SER A 511 22.55 -44.97 -14.59
N SER A 512 23.79 -44.56 -14.29
CA SER A 512 25.11 -45.08 -14.73
C SER A 512 25.25 -45.76 -16.10
N ASP A 513 26.16 -45.24 -16.92
CA ASP A 513 27.27 -46.03 -17.48
C ASP A 513 28.41 -45.12 -17.97
N GLU A 514 29.64 -45.54 -17.69
CA GLU A 514 30.93 -44.96 -18.09
C GLU A 514 31.19 -45.07 -19.59
N ALA A 515 31.93 -44.11 -20.16
CA ALA A 515 33.06 -44.36 -21.08
C ALA A 515 33.71 -43.05 -21.59
N THR A 516 34.88 -42.74 -21.02
CA THR A 516 36.18 -42.43 -21.67
C THR A 516 36.34 -41.45 -22.85
N GLU A 517 37.29 -40.52 -22.62
CA GLU A 517 38.39 -40.06 -23.48
C GLU A 517 38.11 -39.16 -24.70
N THR A 518 38.62 -37.92 -24.70
CA THR A 518 39.99 -37.61 -25.16
C THR A 518 40.33 -36.12 -25.04
N SER A 519 41.65 -35.91 -25.01
CA SER A 519 42.48 -34.75 -24.70
C SER A 519 42.43 -33.55 -25.65
N GLY A 520 42.81 -32.38 -25.11
CA GLY A 520 43.23 -31.21 -25.87
C GLY A 520 43.89 -30.16 -24.98
N SER A 521 45.14 -30.40 -24.57
CA SER A 521 46.00 -29.40 -23.93
C SER A 521 46.61 -28.47 -24.98
N SER A 522 46.61 -27.17 -24.74
CA SER A 522 47.70 -26.29 -25.16
C SER A 522 47.92 -25.20 -24.11
N ASP A 523 49.20 -24.95 -23.89
CA ASP A 523 49.75 -24.26 -22.73
C ASP A 523 50.34 -22.90 -23.16
N SER A 524 50.34 -21.98 -22.21
CA SER A 524 51.24 -20.83 -22.04
C SER A 524 51.10 -19.52 -22.86
N SER A 525 50.98 -18.45 -22.06
CA SER A 525 51.82 -17.23 -22.05
C SER A 525 51.17 -15.90 -22.46
N GLY A 526 51.24 -14.93 -21.55
CA GLY A 526 51.21 -13.50 -21.88
C GLY A 526 50.37 -12.61 -20.98
N ASP A 527 50.91 -12.23 -19.81
CA ASP A 527 50.45 -11.14 -18.96
C ASP A 527 50.09 -9.84 -19.72
N LYS A 528 48.96 -9.23 -19.36
CA LYS A 528 48.86 -7.77 -19.12
C LYS A 528 47.50 -7.38 -18.52
N LYS A 529 47.57 -7.02 -17.23
CA LYS A 529 46.86 -5.96 -16.51
C LYS A 529 45.56 -5.44 -17.16
N ASN A 530 44.43 -5.69 -16.48
CA ASN A 530 43.41 -4.68 -16.16
C ASN A 530 42.55 -5.22 -15.02
N ALA A 531 42.97 -4.91 -13.79
CA ALA A 531 42.10 -5.03 -12.63
C ALA A 531 41.05 -3.92 -12.75
N ALA A 532 39.84 -4.28 -13.17
CA ALA A 532 38.66 -3.47 -12.89
C ALA A 532 38.40 -3.57 -11.39
N SER A 533 38.92 -2.61 -10.64
CA SER A 533 38.56 -2.41 -9.24
C SER A 533 37.06 -2.17 -9.18
N SER A 534 36.29 -3.20 -8.84
CA SER A 534 34.88 -3.06 -8.51
C SER A 534 34.81 -2.20 -7.25
N ILE A 535 34.30 -0.99 -7.40
CA ILE A 535 34.10 -0.05 -6.31
C ILE A 535 33.04 -0.67 -5.38
N VAL A 536 33.47 -1.08 -4.19
CA VAL A 536 32.56 -1.44 -3.09
C VAL A 536 32.38 -0.18 -2.26
N ILE A 537 31.44 0.68 -2.68
CA ILE A 537 30.84 1.67 -1.79
C ILE A 537 30.01 0.84 -0.79
N PRO A 538 30.14 1.03 0.54
CA PRO A 538 29.25 0.35 1.49
C PRO A 538 27.82 0.62 1.04
N PHE A 539 27.04 -0.44 0.80
CA PHE A 539 25.65 -0.41 0.34
C PHE A 539 24.87 0.67 1.12
N LEU A 540 24.76 1.87 0.54
CA LEU A 540 23.80 2.88 0.95
C LEU A 540 22.46 2.32 0.48
N MET A 541 21.76 1.72 1.44
CA MET A 541 20.54 1.00 1.21
C MET A 541 19.53 1.89 0.50
N LEU A 542 19.01 1.41 -0.64
CA LEU A 542 17.81 1.92 -1.28
C LEU A 542 16.75 2.24 -0.19
N PRO A 543 16.24 3.48 -0.12
CA PRO A 543 15.01 3.76 0.60
C PRO A 543 13.90 3.00 -0.12
N PHE A 544 13.29 2.04 0.56
CA PHE A 544 12.15 1.29 0.05
C PHE A 544 10.90 2.09 0.40
N PHE A 545 10.25 2.66 -0.61
CA PHE A 545 9.03 3.44 -0.47
C PHE A 545 7.84 2.50 -0.54
N VAL A 546 7.33 2.15 0.63
CA VAL A 546 6.22 1.24 0.78
C VAL A 546 5.40 1.73 1.96
N SER A 547 4.21 2.27 1.66
CA SER A 547 3.25 2.64 2.68
C SER A 547 2.53 1.38 3.17
N ILE A 548 3.11 0.66 4.16
CA ILE A 548 2.42 -0.40 4.90
C ILE A 548 1.96 0.17 6.23
N PHE A 549 0.68 0.49 6.35
CA PHE A 549 0.00 0.48 7.64
C PHE A 549 -1.44 0.00 7.49
N ALA A 550 -1.60 -1.31 7.35
CA ALA A 550 -2.90 -1.95 7.64
C ALA A 550 -2.83 -2.90 8.86
N PHE A 551 -1.67 -3.07 9.51
CA PHE A 551 -1.49 -4.20 10.43
C PHE A 551 -0.94 -3.92 11.85
N LEU A 552 -0.55 -2.71 12.23
CA LEU A 552 0.03 -2.48 13.58
C LEU A 552 -0.57 -1.35 14.43
N ALA A 553 -1.59 -0.63 13.97
CA ALA A 553 -2.34 0.29 14.83
C ALA A 553 -3.49 -0.45 15.53
N GLY A 554 -3.15 -1.33 16.47
CA GLY A 554 -4.19 -2.14 17.12
C GLY A 554 -3.81 -2.94 18.35
N THR A 555 -2.58 -2.93 18.86
CA THR A 555 -2.28 -3.55 20.17
C THR A 555 -0.95 -3.06 20.72
N ARG A 556 -1.00 -2.18 21.73
CA ARG A 556 0.01 -2.24 22.79
C ARG A 556 -0.25 -3.56 23.53
N VAL A 557 0.59 -4.55 23.27
CA VAL A 557 0.69 -5.72 24.15
C VAL A 557 1.23 -5.20 25.47
N LEU A 558 0.33 -5.02 26.44
CA LEU A 558 0.69 -5.03 27.85
C LEU A 558 1.13 -6.47 28.16
N VAL A 559 2.42 -6.64 28.42
CA VAL A 559 2.89 -7.65 29.37
C VAL A 559 2.78 -7.03 30.76
#